data_AF-Q9JZC3-F1
#
_entry.id   AF-Q9JZC3-F1
#
_cell.length_a   1.000
_cell.length_b   1.000
_cell.length_c   1.000
_cell.angle_alpha   90.00
_cell.angle_beta   90.00
_cell.angle_gamma   90.00
#
_symmetry.space_group_name_H-M   'P 1'
#
loop_
_entity.id
_entity.type
_entity.pdbx_description
1 polymer ?
#
loop_
_entity_poly.entity_id
_entity_poly.type
_entity_poly.pdbx_seq_one_letter_code
_entity_poly.pdbx_strand_id
1 'polypeptide(L)' 'MQKRNTGKTPKQLVTIRLSADVVEKFRAGGKGWQTRINEVLRQYIAQLK' A
#
# COMPACT_ATOMS: atom_id res chain seq x y z
N MET A 1 25.12 3.40 17.26
CA MET A 1 23.65 3.32 17.38
C MET A 1 23.13 2.24 16.43
N GLN A 2 23.05 0.98 16.88
CA GLN A 2 22.60 -0.13 16.03
C GLN A 2 21.07 -0.13 15.90
N LYS A 3 20.61 -0.09 14.66
CA LYS A 3 19.22 -0.03 14.20
C LYS A 3 18.53 -1.36 14.54
N ARG A 4 17.53 -1.32 15.43
CA ARG A 4 16.73 -2.49 15.81
C ARG A 4 16.00 -3.02 14.58
N ASN A 5 16.49 -4.14 14.04
CA ASN A 5 15.87 -4.88 12.95
C ASN A 5 14.74 -5.76 13.52
N THR A 6 13.62 -5.14 13.86
CA THR A 6 12.37 -5.90 14.10
C THR A 6 11.93 -6.44 12.74
N GLY A 7 11.74 -7.75 12.60
CA GLY A 7 11.53 -8.48 11.33
C GLY A 7 10.30 -8.14 10.47
N LYS A 8 9.82 -6.90 10.50
CA LYS A 8 8.86 -6.37 9.54
C LYS A 8 9.64 -5.88 8.32
N THR A 9 9.35 -6.46 7.16
CA THR A 9 9.79 -5.91 5.88
C THR A 9 9.42 -4.43 5.81
N PRO A 10 10.40 -3.53 5.61
CA PRO A 10 10.13 -2.10 5.63
C PRO A 10 9.20 -1.74 4.48
N LYS A 11 8.18 -0.90 4.76
CA LYS A 11 7.38 -0.29 3.69
C LYS A 11 8.31 0.57 2.86
N GLN A 12 8.43 0.26 1.57
CA GLN A 12 9.19 1.08 0.65
C GLN A 12 8.32 2.25 0.19
N LEU A 13 8.82 3.47 0.36
CA LEU A 13 8.19 4.66 -0.21
C LEU A 13 8.51 4.67 -1.70
N VAL A 14 7.51 4.37 -2.53
CA VAL A 14 7.62 4.40 -3.98
C VAL A 14 6.64 5.41 -4.55
N THR A 15 7.09 6.22 -5.51
CA THR A 15 6.24 7.17 -6.23
C THR A 15 5.68 6.47 -7.46
N ILE A 16 4.47 5.91 -7.35
CA ILE A 16 3.75 5.30 -8.47
C ILE A 16 2.61 6.22 -8.92
N ARG A 17 2.31 6.20 -10.22
CA ARG A 17 1.13 6.87 -10.78
C ARG A 17 -0.03 5.89 -10.78
N LEU A 18 -1.16 6.32 -10.23
CA LEU A 18 -2.42 5.58 -10.21
C LEU A 18 -3.45 6.36 -11.01
N SER A 19 -4.40 5.66 -11.63
CA SER A 19 -5.52 6.31 -12.30
C SER A 19 -6.32 7.17 -11.32
N ALA A 20 -6.78 8.34 -11.77
CA ALA A 20 -7.47 9.31 -10.93
C ALA A 20 -8.76 8.72 -10.32
N ASP A 21 -9.53 7.96 -11.09
CA ASP A 21 -10.77 7.31 -10.63
C ASP A 21 -10.53 6.34 -9.47
N VAL A 22 -9.40 5.60 -9.52
CA VAL A 22 -9.00 4.66 -8.47
C VAL A 22 -8.68 5.44 -7.20
N VAL A 23 -7.85 6.47 -7.31
CA VAL A 23 -7.44 7.29 -6.16
C VAL A 23 -8.66 7.94 -5.50
N GLU A 24 -9.58 8.50 -6.27
CA GLU A 24 -10.80 9.14 -5.76
C GLU A 24 -11.69 8.13 -5.02
N LYS A 25 -11.91 6.93 -5.57
CA LYS A 25 -12.67 5.87 -4.90
C LYS A 25 -12.08 5.47 -3.55
N PHE A 26 -10.76 5.28 -3.49
CA PHE A 26 -10.10 4.93 -2.23
C PHE A 26 -10.13 6.09 -1.24
N ARG A 27 -9.90 7.33 -1.70
CA ARG A 27 -9.94 8.55 -0.87
C ARG A 27 -11.33 8.80 -0.27
N ALA A 28 -12.40 8.56 -1.04
CA ALA A 28 -13.78 8.66 -0.56
C ALA A 28 -14.06 7.72 0.62
N GLY A 29 -13.31 6.62 0.75
CA GLY A 29 -13.36 5.72 1.90
C GLY A 29 -12.77 6.28 3.20
N GLY A 30 -12.19 7.48 3.16
CA GLY A 30 -11.70 8.20 4.34
C GLY A 30 -10.28 7.83 4.79
N LYS A 31 -10.01 8.02 6.08
CA LYS A 31 -8.68 7.82 6.67
C LYS A 31 -8.19 6.39 6.44
N GLY A 32 -6.93 6.25 6.04
CA GLY A 32 -6.32 4.95 5.80
C GLY A 32 -6.50 4.39 4.39
N TRP A 33 -7.00 5.19 3.44
CA TRP A 33 -7.12 4.79 2.03
C TRP A 33 -5.82 4.24 1.41
N GLN A 34 -4.66 4.79 1.80
CA GLN A 34 -3.34 4.29 1.39
C GLN A 34 -3.02 2.89 1.95
N THR A 35 -3.54 2.56 3.13
CA THR A 35 -3.39 1.22 3.70
C THR A 35 -4.26 0.23 2.94
N ARG A 36 -5.51 0.61 2.66
CA ARG A 36 -6.45 -0.21 1.87
C ARG A 36 -5.94 -0.51 0.46
N ILE A 37 -5.43 0.49 -0.26
CA ILE A 37 -4.88 0.24 -1.60
C ILE A 37 -3.67 -0.69 -1.54
N ASN A 38 -2.80 -0.56 -0.53
CA ASN A 38 -1.69 -1.49 -0.34
C ASN A 38 -2.18 -2.92 -0.01
N GLU A 39 -3.28 -3.09 0.73
CA GLU A 39 -3.88 -4.41 0.99
C GLU A 39 -4.45 -5.03 -0.29
N VAL A 40 -5.15 -4.25 -1.12
CA VAL A 40 -5.68 -4.71 -2.41
C VAL A 40 -4.55 -5.15 -3.35
N LEU A 41 -3.46 -4.38 -3.42
CA LEU A 41 -2.27 -4.76 -4.20
C LEU A 41 -1.65 -6.07 -3.71
N ARG A 42 -1.60 -6.30 -2.38
CA ARG A 42 -1.11 -7.56 -1.80
C ARG A 42 -2.01 -8.74 -2.14
N GLN A 43 -3.33 -8.57 -2.07
CA GLN A 43 -4.29 -9.59 -2.45
C GLN A 43 -4.16 -9.95 -3.93
N TYR A 44 -4.07 -8.95 -4.80
CA TYR A 44 -3.87 -9.17 -6.24
C TYR A 44 -2.58 -9.95 -6.53
N ILE A 45 -1.46 -9.59 -5.90
CA ILE A 45 -0.20 -10.35 -6.04
C ILE A 45 -0.35 -11.78 -5.53
N ALA A 46 -1.09 -12.01 -4.43
CA ALA A 46 -1.34 -13.36 -3.93
C ALA A 46 -2.19 -14.21 -4.88
N GLN A 47 -3.06 -13.58 -5.68
CA GLN A 47 -3.86 -14.23 -6.72
C GLN A 47 -3.09 -14.48 -8.02
N LEU A 48 -2.02 -13.75 -8.30
CA LEU A 48 -1.15 -13.98 -9.47
C LEU A 48 -0.28 -15.24 -9.36
N LYS A 49 -0.58 -16.10 -8.38
CA LYS A 49 0.25 -17.24 -7.98
C LYS A 49 -0.32 -18.55 -8.51
#